data_AF-A0A8T1UPU5-F1
#
_entry.id   AF-A0A8T1UPU5-F1
#
_cell.length_a   1.000
_cell.length_b   1.000
_cell.length_c   1.000
_cell.angle_alpha   90.00
_cell.angle_beta   90.00
_cell.angle_gamma   90.00
#
_symmetry.space_group_name_H-M   'P 1'
#
loop_
_entity.id
_entity.type
_entity.pdbx_description
1 polymer ?
#
loop_
_entity_poly.entity_id
_entity_poly.type
_entity_poly.pdbx_seq_one_letter_code
_entity_poly.pdbx_strand_id
1 'polypeptide(L)'
;VPRFFLAATLFFVALDLMLEWLVLAYRKMCMREWAVVWLSFLAINLVSLDLGMLIGIGIAGLNFILSYLRVPIVDNGPDTSVAERDLPEITAQTRKHAGIAHFEFCGYLFFGSAVQILETVQKGVYVRKSNSTKYTDLQLCHDSSLLPIRDAPVQCLDRTLAPDEHASPTQFVVMDFTRVAGMDATAARGAFLLLKKYCKNHAIPVVFANARPDIRSLLLKNDVASTADFFPTAESAFAFYLS
;
A
#
# COMPACT_ATOMS: atom_id res chain seq x y z
N VAL A 1 7.49 56.25 28.46
CA VAL A 1 7.70 55.81 27.06
C VAL A 1 6.40 56.05 26.27
N PRO A 2 6.43 56.67 25.09
CA PRO A 2 5.23 56.90 24.29
C PRO A 2 4.60 55.57 23.86
N ARG A 3 3.33 55.35 24.24
CA ARG A 3 2.59 54.09 24.02
C ARG A 3 2.45 53.72 22.53
N PHE A 4 2.43 54.71 21.65
CA PHE A 4 2.33 54.52 20.20
C PHE A 4 3.54 53.79 19.59
N PHE A 5 4.75 54.05 20.09
CA PHE A 5 5.95 53.40 19.58
C PHE A 5 5.93 51.88 19.89
N LEU A 6 5.49 51.52 21.09
CA LEU A 6 5.35 50.12 21.51
C LEU A 6 4.26 49.40 20.70
N ALA A 7 3.11 50.05 20.46
CA ALA A 7 2.03 49.49 19.65
C ALA A 7 2.46 49.26 18.19
N ALA A 8 3.16 50.22 17.58
CA ALA A 8 3.66 50.10 16.22
C ALA A 8 4.68 48.97 16.08
N THR A 9 5.56 48.81 17.08
CA THR A 9 6.55 47.72 17.09
C THR A 9 5.86 46.36 17.24
N LEU A 10 4.87 46.24 18.13
CA LEU A 10 4.11 45.00 18.32
C LEU A 10 3.36 44.62 17.03
N PHE A 11 2.72 45.59 16.38
CA PHE A 11 2.00 45.38 15.13
C PHE A 11 2.94 44.99 13.99
N PHE A 12 4.11 45.62 13.88
CA PHE A 12 5.13 45.28 12.89
C PHE A 12 5.61 43.84 13.06
N VAL A 13 5.96 43.44 14.29
CA VAL A 13 6.37 42.06 14.60
C VAL A 13 5.25 41.07 14.30
N ALA A 14 4.00 41.39 14.65
CA ALA A 14 2.85 40.53 14.36
C ALA A 14 2.63 40.33 12.85
N LEU A 15 2.75 41.39 12.06
CA LEU A 15 2.64 41.31 10.60
C LEU A 15 3.77 40.51 9.97
N ASP A 16 5.01 40.71 10.42
CA ASP A 16 6.18 40.00 9.91
C ASP A 16 6.06 38.49 10.14
N LEU A 17 5.69 38.10 11.37
CA LEU A 17 5.41 36.70 11.71
C LEU A 17 4.24 36.13 10.88
N MET A 18 3.16 36.89 10.71
CA MET A 18 2.02 36.41 9.92
C MET A 18 2.39 36.20 8.45
N LEU A 19 3.15 37.12 7.84
CA LEU A 19 3.56 37.00 6.45
C LEU A 19 4.51 35.82 6.22
N GLU A 20 5.52 35.67 7.08
CA GLU A 20 6.51 34.59 6.96
C GLU A 20 5.87 33.21 7.12
N TRP A 21 5.08 33.02 8.18
CA TRP A 21 4.60 31.70 8.56
C TRP A 21 3.27 31.30 7.90
N LEU A 22 2.37 32.25 7.64
CA LEU A 22 1.05 31.94 7.06
C LEU A 22 1.08 31.93 5.52
N VAL A 23 1.89 32.81 4.91
CA VAL A 23 1.90 33.04 3.46
C VAL A 23 3.17 32.52 2.81
N LEU A 24 4.36 32.94 3.27
CA LEU A 24 5.63 32.57 2.61
C LEU A 24 5.98 31.09 2.81
N ALA A 25 5.59 30.49 3.94
CA ALA A 25 5.76 29.05 4.19
C ALA A 25 5.03 28.15 3.19
N TYR A 26 4.00 28.67 2.48
CA TYR A 26 3.23 27.92 1.47
C TYR A 26 4.12 27.24 0.41
N ARG A 27 5.20 27.89 -0.01
CA ARG A 27 6.06 27.37 -1.09
C ARG A 27 6.92 26.18 -0.68
N LYS A 28 7.04 25.90 0.62
CA LYS A 28 7.87 24.81 1.16
C LYS A 28 7.06 23.59 1.60
N MET A 29 5.72 23.67 1.58
CA MET A 29 4.84 22.65 2.17
C MET A 29 3.80 22.14 1.18
N CYS A 30 3.30 20.93 1.42
CA CYS A 30 2.18 20.40 0.63
C CYS A 30 0.90 21.21 0.89
N MET A 31 0.00 21.28 -0.09
CA MET A 31 -1.27 22.04 0.01
C MET A 31 -2.10 21.70 1.25
N ARG A 32 -2.03 20.44 1.72
CA ARG A 32 -2.72 19.96 2.92
C ARG A 32 -2.15 20.52 4.22
N GLU A 33 -0.83 20.60 4.32
CA GLU A 33 -0.14 21.12 5.51
C GLU A 33 -0.41 22.62 5.65
N TRP A 34 -0.39 23.33 4.52
CA TRP A 34 -0.78 24.73 4.47
C TRP A 34 -2.23 24.97 4.92
N ALA A 35 -3.17 24.11 4.49
CA ALA A 35 -4.56 24.19 4.95
C ALA A 35 -4.70 24.00 6.47
N VAL A 36 -3.89 23.11 7.09
CA VAL A 36 -3.88 22.94 8.55
C VAL A 36 -3.44 24.21 9.26
N VAL A 37 -2.38 24.87 8.77
CA VAL A 37 -1.89 26.13 9.33
C VAL A 37 -2.99 27.19 9.28
N TRP A 38 -3.66 27.35 8.14
CA TRP A 38 -4.76 28.30 7.99
C TRP A 38 -5.96 27.99 8.89
N LEU A 39 -6.37 26.73 8.98
CA LEU A 39 -7.47 26.32 9.86
C LEU A 39 -7.15 26.57 11.33
N SER A 40 -5.91 26.30 11.75
CA SER A 40 -5.47 26.57 13.13
C SER A 40 -5.45 28.08 13.45
N PHE A 41 -4.95 28.90 12.52
CA PHE A 41 -4.95 30.36 12.65
C PHE A 41 -6.39 30.90 12.73
N LEU A 42 -7.28 30.41 11.86
CA LEU A 42 -8.68 30.82 11.85
C LEU A 42 -9.39 30.41 13.16
N ALA A 43 -9.13 29.20 13.67
CA ALA A 43 -9.69 28.75 14.94
C ALA A 43 -9.30 29.65 16.12
N ILE A 44 -8.02 30.07 16.18
CA ILE A 44 -7.52 31.01 17.20
C ILE A 44 -8.22 32.37 17.13
N ASN A 45 -8.45 32.90 15.92
CA ASN A 45 -9.11 34.19 15.74
C ASN A 45 -10.62 34.15 16.03
N LEU A 46 -11.29 33.01 15.82
CA LEU A 46 -12.75 32.89 15.96
C LEU A 46 -13.20 32.50 17.37
N VAL A 47 -12.48 31.63 18.07
CA VAL A 47 -12.99 31.01 19.30
C VAL A 47 -12.35 31.59 20.56
N SER A 48 -11.02 31.77 20.54
CA SER A 48 -10.16 32.36 21.57
C SER A 48 -8.78 31.70 21.46
N LEU A 49 -7.76 32.26 22.11
CA LEU A 49 -6.40 31.72 22.05
C LEU A 49 -6.30 30.31 22.67
N ASP A 50 -6.87 30.13 23.86
CA ASP A 50 -6.81 28.88 24.63
C ASP A 50 -7.53 27.72 23.91
N LEU A 51 -8.76 27.95 23.49
CA LEU A 51 -9.58 26.92 22.85
C LEU A 51 -9.18 26.72 21.38
N GLY A 52 -8.83 27.81 20.68
CA GLY A 52 -8.33 27.75 19.31
C GLY A 52 -7.01 26.98 19.18
N MET A 53 -6.13 27.06 20.17
CA MET A 53 -4.90 26.26 20.21
C MET A 53 -5.22 24.76 20.32
N LEU A 54 -6.16 24.37 21.20
CA LEU A 54 -6.57 22.96 21.35
C LEU A 54 -7.17 22.41 20.04
N ILE A 55 -8.02 23.20 19.38
CA ILE A 55 -8.57 22.84 18.06
C ILE A 55 -7.44 22.69 17.03
N GLY A 56 -6.50 23.62 16.99
CA GLY A 56 -5.35 23.58 16.08
C GLY A 56 -4.52 22.31 16.26
N ILE A 57 -4.22 21.92 17.51
CA ILE A 57 -3.52 20.68 17.83
C ILE A 57 -4.31 19.46 17.34
N GLY A 58 -5.63 19.44 17.57
CA GLY A 58 -6.51 18.36 17.11
C GLY A 58 -6.50 18.20 15.58
N ILE A 59 -6.63 19.31 14.84
CA ILE A 59 -6.60 19.32 13.37
C ILE A 59 -5.23 18.86 12.85
N ALA A 60 -4.13 19.32 13.47
CA ALA A 60 -2.78 18.88 13.12
C ALA A 60 -2.59 17.38 13.36
N GLY A 61 -3.06 16.86 14.50
CA GLY A 61 -3.04 15.43 14.81
C GLY A 61 -3.85 14.60 13.83
N LEU A 62 -5.07 15.05 13.50
CA LEU A 62 -5.90 14.39 12.49
C LEU A 62 -5.23 14.40 11.10
N ASN A 63 -4.64 15.53 10.71
CA ASN A 63 -3.90 15.62 9.46
C ASN A 63 -2.67 14.71 9.45
N PHE A 64 -1.99 14.54 10.58
CA PHE A 64 -0.89 13.59 10.72
C PHE A 64 -1.38 12.15 10.49
N ILE A 65 -2.48 11.75 11.13
CA ILE A 65 -3.10 10.43 10.95
C ILE A 65 -3.48 10.20 9.48
N LEU A 66 -4.14 11.16 8.85
CA LEU A 66 -4.55 11.05 7.44
C LEU A 66 -3.35 11.05 6.48
N SER A 67 -2.29 11.79 6.79
CA SER A 67 -1.04 11.77 6.02
C SER A 67 -0.37 10.41 6.13
N TYR A 68 -0.34 9.85 7.33
CA TYR A 68 0.24 8.55 7.62
C TYR A 68 -0.51 7.40 6.91
N LEU A 69 -1.83 7.47 6.81
CA LEU A 69 -2.64 6.50 6.06
C LEU A 69 -2.50 6.57 4.54
N ARG A 70 -1.99 7.68 3.99
CA ARG A 70 -1.98 7.92 2.53
C ARG A 70 -0.65 7.56 1.86
N VAL A 71 0.41 7.29 2.62
CA VAL A 71 1.68 6.84 2.03
C VAL A 71 1.43 5.45 1.42
N PRO A 72 1.48 5.30 0.09
CA PRO A 72 1.23 4.01 -0.55
C PRO A 72 2.35 3.06 -0.13
N ILE A 73 1.95 1.97 0.52
CA ILE A 73 2.88 1.00 1.11
C ILE A 73 3.21 -0.14 0.15
N VAL A 74 2.49 -0.26 -0.97
CA VAL A 74 2.71 -1.31 -1.97
C VAL A 74 3.04 -0.66 -3.31
N ASP A 75 4.26 -0.89 -3.76
CA ASP A 75 4.68 -0.61 -5.13
C ASP A 75 4.38 -1.88 -5.95
N ASN A 76 3.32 -1.83 -6.74
CA ASN A 76 3.04 -2.88 -7.70
C ASN A 76 3.93 -2.60 -8.90
N GLY A 77 4.93 -3.42 -9.15
CA GLY A 77 5.51 -3.49 -10.48
C GLY A 77 4.57 -4.30 -11.38
N PRO A 78 3.90 -3.68 -12.36
CA PRO A 78 3.65 -4.36 -13.60
C PRO A 78 4.36 -3.62 -14.74
N ASP A 79 5.02 -4.40 -15.58
CA ASP A 79 5.66 -3.98 -16.82
C ASP A 79 4.86 -2.92 -17.60
N THR A 80 5.27 -1.64 -17.57
CA THR A 80 5.48 -0.79 -18.77
C THR A 80 5.96 0.61 -18.38
N SER A 81 7.22 0.90 -18.73
CA SER A 81 7.73 2.21 -19.18
C SER A 81 7.27 3.48 -18.44
N VAL A 82 8.10 3.95 -17.51
CA VAL A 82 8.45 5.38 -17.46
C VAL A 82 9.96 5.46 -17.39
N ALA A 83 10.52 5.90 -18.50
CA ALA A 83 11.92 6.22 -18.68
C ALA A 83 12.38 7.32 -17.71
N GLU A 84 13.71 7.39 -17.59
CA GLU A 84 14.50 8.42 -16.92
C GLU A 84 14.54 8.32 -15.39
N ARG A 85 15.54 7.59 -14.88
CA ARG A 85 16.77 8.22 -14.38
C ARG A 85 18.01 7.33 -14.55
N ASP A 86 19.04 7.96 -15.11
CA ASP A 86 20.44 7.60 -15.25
C ASP A 86 21.03 6.64 -14.20
N LEU A 87 21.46 5.45 -14.62
CA LEU A 87 22.88 5.09 -14.80
C LEU A 87 22.97 3.66 -15.40
N PRO A 88 23.93 3.38 -16.30
CA PRO A 88 24.05 2.10 -17.00
C PRO A 88 24.82 1.06 -16.16
N GLU A 89 24.63 -0.23 -16.48
CA GLU A 89 25.29 -1.42 -15.89
C GLU A 89 24.68 -1.83 -14.54
N ILE A 90 23.75 -2.79 -14.48
CA ILE A 90 24.02 -4.23 -14.50
C ILE A 90 22.82 -4.96 -15.17
N THR A 91 23.06 -5.37 -16.42
CA THR A 91 22.65 -6.64 -17.04
C THR A 91 21.29 -7.28 -16.70
N ALA A 92 20.36 -7.13 -17.65
CA ALA A 92 19.86 -8.24 -18.48
C ALA A 92 19.30 -9.51 -17.81
N GLN A 93 18.13 -9.43 -17.16
CA GLN A 93 17.27 -10.62 -16.98
C GLN A 93 15.75 -10.32 -16.87
N THR A 94 15.27 -9.16 -17.35
CA THR A 94 13.83 -8.82 -17.23
C THR A 94 13.05 -9.15 -18.49
N ARG A 95 13.13 -10.40 -18.96
CA ARG A 95 12.37 -10.85 -20.13
C ARG A 95 12.10 -12.36 -20.06
N LYS A 96 11.02 -12.77 -19.39
CA LYS A 96 10.22 -14.03 -19.58
C LYS A 96 9.54 -14.59 -18.31
N HIS A 97 8.79 -13.82 -17.52
CA HIS A 97 8.02 -14.43 -16.42
C HIS A 97 6.54 -14.06 -16.42
N ALA A 98 5.83 -14.58 -17.43
CA ALA A 98 4.38 -14.55 -17.57
C ALA A 98 3.68 -15.42 -16.50
N GLY A 99 3.75 -15.01 -15.23
CA GLY A 99 3.10 -15.72 -14.12
C GLY A 99 3.66 -15.44 -12.73
N ILE A 100 4.61 -14.52 -12.57
CA ILE A 100 5.17 -14.14 -11.26
C ILE A 100 4.59 -12.78 -10.87
N ALA A 101 3.93 -12.71 -9.71
CA ALA A 101 3.53 -11.45 -9.12
C ALA A 101 4.51 -11.06 -8.00
N HIS A 102 5.26 -9.98 -8.20
CA HIS A 102 6.18 -9.41 -7.22
C HIS A 102 5.56 -8.14 -6.62
N PHE A 103 5.53 -8.07 -5.29
CA PHE A 103 5.00 -6.94 -4.54
C PHE A 103 6.07 -6.41 -3.59
N GLU A 104 6.45 -5.15 -3.75
CA GLU A 104 7.40 -4.51 -2.85
C GLU A 104 6.67 -3.67 -1.81
N PHE A 105 6.94 -3.96 -0.54
CA PHE A 105 6.38 -3.24 0.59
C PHE A 105 7.35 -2.17 1.09
N CYS A 106 6.83 -0.96 1.31
CA CYS A 106 7.61 0.20 1.72
C CYS A 106 7.07 0.81 3.01
N GLY A 107 7.97 1.31 3.86
CA GLY A 107 7.60 2.08 5.06
C GLY A 107 7.19 1.19 6.23
N TYR A 108 6.33 1.71 7.10
CA TYR A 108 5.86 1.00 8.29
C TYR A 108 4.48 0.38 8.03
N LEU A 109 4.35 -0.92 8.28
CA LEU A 109 3.12 -1.68 8.05
C LEU A 109 2.30 -1.73 9.32
N PHE A 110 1.11 -1.16 9.29
CA PHE A 110 0.23 -1.09 10.44
C PHE A 110 -1.22 -1.39 10.06
N PHE A 111 -2.08 -1.54 11.06
CA PHE A 111 -3.50 -1.83 10.82
C PHE A 111 -4.17 -0.93 9.76
N GLY A 112 -3.84 0.36 9.72
CA GLY A 112 -4.43 1.30 8.77
C GLY A 112 -4.00 1.08 7.31
N SER A 113 -2.83 0.48 7.08
CA SER A 113 -2.36 0.10 5.75
C SER A 113 -2.76 -1.31 5.34
N ALA A 114 -3.17 -2.15 6.29
CA ALA A 114 -3.48 -3.56 6.05
C ALA A 114 -4.57 -3.74 4.99
N VAL A 115 -5.62 -2.90 5.01
CA VAL A 115 -6.71 -2.94 4.03
C VAL A 115 -6.22 -2.55 2.65
N GLN A 116 -5.41 -1.49 2.54
CA GLN A 116 -4.83 -1.05 1.27
C GLN A 116 -3.89 -2.11 0.68
N ILE A 117 -3.07 -2.75 1.52
CA ILE A 117 -2.21 -3.86 1.12
C ILE A 117 -3.05 -5.00 0.55
N LEU A 118 -4.11 -5.40 1.26
CA LEU A 118 -4.95 -6.52 0.85
C LEU A 118 -5.65 -6.24 -0.49
N GLU A 119 -6.26 -5.06 -0.65
CA GLU A 119 -6.90 -4.67 -1.92
C GLU A 119 -5.90 -4.61 -3.07
N THR A 120 -4.71 -4.07 -2.82
CA THR A 120 -3.69 -3.88 -3.85
C THR A 120 -3.14 -5.22 -4.35
N VAL A 121 -2.90 -6.16 -3.44
CA VAL A 121 -2.47 -7.51 -3.82
C VAL A 121 -3.63 -8.28 -4.46
N GLN A 122 -4.86 -8.14 -3.98
CA GLN A 122 -6.03 -8.77 -4.60
C GLN A 122 -6.26 -8.30 -6.04
N LYS A 123 -6.01 -7.03 -6.34
CA LYS A 123 -6.11 -6.47 -7.69
C LYS A 123 -4.95 -6.91 -8.60
N GLY A 124 -3.75 -7.06 -8.04
CA GLY A 124 -2.54 -7.44 -8.79
C GLY A 124 -2.36 -8.96 -8.99
N VAL A 125 -3.02 -9.81 -8.21
CA VAL A 125 -2.95 -11.27 -8.37
C VAL A 125 -4.06 -11.74 -9.30
N TYR A 126 -3.67 -12.21 -10.48
CA TYR A 126 -4.57 -12.79 -11.47
C TYR A 126 -4.68 -14.30 -11.26
N VAL A 127 -5.90 -14.81 -11.09
CA VAL A 127 -6.15 -16.23 -10.87
C VAL A 127 -6.99 -16.82 -11.99
N ARG A 128 -6.63 -18.02 -12.42
CA ARG A 128 -7.46 -18.81 -13.35
C ARG A 128 -8.69 -19.31 -12.59
N LYS A 129 -9.88 -19.00 -13.08
CA LYS A 129 -11.13 -19.57 -12.56
C LYS A 129 -11.07 -21.09 -12.62
N SER A 130 -10.85 -21.74 -11.49
CA SER A 130 -11.13 -23.17 -11.34
C SER A 130 -12.64 -23.31 -11.19
N ASN A 131 -13.30 -23.94 -12.16
CA ASN A 131 -14.68 -24.36 -12.04
C ASN A 131 -14.75 -25.48 -10.98
N SER A 132 -14.68 -25.12 -9.70
CA SER A 132 -15.00 -26.06 -8.62
C SER A 132 -16.52 -26.09 -8.46
N THR A 133 -17.10 -27.02 -9.21
CA THR A 133 -18.44 -27.57 -9.11
C THR A 133 -18.86 -27.71 -7.63
N LYS A 134 -19.95 -27.04 -7.26
CA LYS A 134 -20.75 -27.40 -6.07
C LYS A 134 -21.78 -28.46 -6.51
N TYR A 135 -21.66 -29.69 -6.04
CA TYR A 135 -22.84 -30.53 -5.70
C TYR A 135 -23.38 -29.94 -4.39
N THR A 136 -24.66 -29.67 -4.12
CA THR A 136 -25.99 -30.25 -4.45
C THR A 136 -26.97 -29.06 -4.26
N ASP A 137 -28.14 -28.86 -4.88
CA ASP A 137 -29.26 -29.74 -5.18
C ASP A 137 -30.32 -28.96 -6.01
N LEU A 138 -31.28 -29.70 -6.56
CA LEU A 138 -32.38 -29.33 -7.48
C LEU A 138 -32.05 -29.23 -8.99
N GLN A 139 -32.07 -30.41 -9.60
CA GLN A 139 -32.57 -30.62 -10.96
C GLN A 139 -33.97 -30.04 -11.16
N LEU A 140 -34.16 -29.25 -12.21
CA LEU A 140 -35.07 -29.61 -13.31
C LEU A 140 -34.85 -28.70 -14.54
N CYS A 141 -34.63 -29.40 -15.67
CA CYS A 141 -34.92 -29.04 -17.06
C CYS A 141 -33.84 -28.37 -17.95
N HIS A 142 -33.45 -29.18 -18.95
CA HIS A 142 -33.29 -28.88 -20.38
C HIS A 142 -32.05 -28.11 -20.85
N ASP A 143 -31.12 -28.86 -21.45
CA ASP A 143 -31.00 -29.04 -22.90
C ASP A 143 -29.55 -28.93 -23.43
N SER A 144 -29.24 -29.84 -24.34
CA SER A 144 -27.89 -30.16 -24.79
C SER A 144 -27.36 -29.14 -25.79
N SER A 145 -26.11 -28.68 -25.63
CA SER A 145 -25.29 -28.27 -26.77
C SER A 145 -23.79 -28.43 -26.48
N LEU A 146 -23.15 -29.23 -27.32
CA LEU A 146 -21.73 -29.55 -27.36
C LEU A 146 -20.93 -28.35 -27.87
N LEU A 147 -19.99 -27.81 -27.07
CA LEU A 147 -18.90 -26.98 -27.57
C LEU A 147 -17.56 -27.32 -26.88
N PRO A 148 -16.42 -27.18 -27.58
CA PRO A 148 -15.11 -27.58 -27.08
C PRO A 148 -14.59 -26.57 -26.05
N ILE A 149 -13.82 -27.10 -25.09
CA ILE A 149 -13.05 -26.39 -24.08
C ILE A 149 -12.19 -25.30 -24.75
N ARG A 150 -12.60 -24.03 -24.67
CA ARG A 150 -11.78 -22.86 -25.00
C ARG A 150 -11.89 -21.82 -23.87
N ASP A 151 -10.74 -21.61 -23.25
CA ASP A 151 -10.30 -20.43 -22.49
C ASP A 151 -11.29 -19.80 -21.49
N ALA A 152 -11.20 -20.28 -20.24
CA ALA A 152 -11.80 -19.60 -19.10
C ALA A 152 -11.11 -18.23 -18.88
N PRO A 153 -11.87 -17.13 -18.71
CA PRO A 153 -11.29 -15.80 -18.53
C PRO A 153 -10.53 -15.70 -17.22
N VAL A 154 -9.38 -15.03 -17.27
CA VAL A 154 -8.53 -14.73 -16.12
C VAL A 154 -9.18 -13.60 -15.33
N GLN A 155 -9.31 -13.78 -14.03
CA GLN A 155 -10.01 -12.83 -13.15
C GLN A 155 -9.04 -12.37 -12.06
N CYS A 156 -9.05 -11.08 -11.71
CA CYS A 156 -8.33 -10.60 -10.53
C CYS A 156 -8.87 -11.33 -9.28
N LEU A 157 -8.05 -11.48 -8.24
CA LEU A 157 -8.44 -12.11 -6.97
C LEU A 157 -9.69 -11.44 -6.35
N ASP A 158 -9.91 -10.16 -6.65
CA ASP A 158 -11.06 -9.33 -6.27
C ASP A 158 -12.34 -9.59 -7.12
N ARG A 159 -12.33 -10.60 -8.00
CA ARG A 159 -13.42 -10.92 -8.94
C ARG A 159 -13.73 -9.83 -9.97
N THR A 160 -12.90 -8.80 -10.09
CA THR A 160 -12.96 -7.84 -11.20
C THR A 160 -12.37 -8.46 -12.47
N LEU A 161 -12.97 -8.14 -13.63
CA LEU A 161 -12.51 -8.58 -14.95
C LEU A 161 -11.11 -8.03 -15.21
N ALA A 162 -10.17 -8.90 -15.58
CA ALA A 162 -8.82 -8.49 -15.95
C ALA A 162 -8.87 -7.57 -17.18
N PRO A 163 -8.06 -6.49 -17.25
CA PRO A 163 -7.99 -5.61 -18.41
C PRO A 163 -7.51 -6.29 -19.69
N ASP A 164 -6.82 -7.43 -19.58
CA ASP A 164 -6.18 -8.12 -20.70
C ASP A 164 -6.61 -9.60 -20.79
N GLU A 165 -7.11 -9.98 -21.96
CA GLU A 165 -7.55 -11.35 -22.32
C GLU A 165 -6.39 -12.36 -22.43
N HIS A 166 -5.14 -11.88 -22.25
CA HIS A 166 -3.90 -12.64 -22.37
C HIS A 166 -3.09 -12.73 -21.07
N ALA A 167 -3.64 -12.32 -19.92
CA ALA A 167 -2.96 -12.43 -18.64
C ALA A 167 -2.78 -13.91 -18.24
N SER A 168 -1.54 -14.40 -18.25
CA SER A 168 -1.17 -15.71 -17.71
C SER A 168 -1.51 -15.78 -16.21
N PRO A 169 -2.08 -16.89 -15.71
CA PRO A 169 -2.40 -17.02 -14.30
C PRO A 169 -1.14 -16.99 -13.43
N THR A 170 -1.24 -16.30 -12.30
CA THR A 170 -0.14 -16.17 -11.34
C THR A 170 0.20 -17.55 -10.76
N GLN A 171 1.42 -18.02 -10.98
CA GLN A 171 1.91 -19.30 -10.49
C GLN A 171 2.47 -19.19 -9.08
N PHE A 172 3.10 -18.07 -8.72
CA PHE A 172 3.56 -17.81 -7.36
C PHE A 172 3.67 -16.31 -7.08
N VAL A 173 3.57 -15.94 -5.80
CA VAL A 173 3.62 -14.55 -5.33
C VAL A 173 4.85 -14.34 -4.47
N VAL A 174 5.67 -13.36 -4.82
CA VAL A 174 6.83 -12.92 -4.02
C VAL A 174 6.51 -11.61 -3.33
N MET A 175 6.56 -11.62 -2.00
CA MET A 175 6.38 -10.44 -1.15
C MET A 175 7.73 -9.95 -0.66
N ASP A 176 8.14 -8.77 -1.12
CA ASP A 176 9.45 -8.20 -0.83
C ASP A 176 9.37 -7.14 0.27
N PHE A 177 10.14 -7.36 1.35
CA PHE A 177 10.18 -6.51 2.54
C PHE A 177 11.41 -5.59 2.57
N THR A 178 12.13 -5.43 1.46
CA THR A 178 13.37 -4.64 1.36
C THR A 178 13.22 -3.22 1.94
N ARG A 179 12.15 -2.53 1.59
CA ARG A 179 11.89 -1.15 2.01
C ARG A 179 11.00 -1.04 3.25
N VAL A 180 10.76 -2.14 3.96
CA VAL A 180 9.94 -2.15 5.18
C VAL A 180 10.76 -1.73 6.40
N ALA A 181 10.36 -0.62 7.00
CA ALA A 181 10.95 -0.10 8.23
C ALA A 181 10.52 -0.88 9.47
N GLY A 182 9.28 -1.40 9.49
CA GLY A 182 8.72 -2.18 10.58
C GLY A 182 7.28 -2.63 10.31
N MET A 183 6.74 -3.49 11.16
CA MET A 183 5.38 -4.04 11.04
C MET A 183 4.76 -4.26 12.42
N ASP A 184 3.45 -4.03 12.55
CA ASP A 184 2.68 -4.38 13.75
C ASP A 184 2.00 -5.77 13.64
N ALA A 185 1.65 -6.36 14.79
CA ALA A 185 1.01 -7.68 14.82
C ALA A 185 -0.36 -7.67 14.12
N THR A 186 -1.06 -6.53 14.15
CA THR A 186 -2.37 -6.36 13.55
C THR A 186 -2.31 -6.38 12.02
N ALA A 187 -1.31 -5.77 11.39
CA ALA A 187 -1.07 -5.86 9.95
C ALA A 187 -0.60 -7.26 9.56
N ALA A 188 0.26 -7.90 10.36
CA ALA A 188 0.70 -9.28 10.14
C ALA A 188 -0.50 -10.24 10.04
N ARG A 189 -1.41 -10.21 11.02
CA ARG A 189 -2.62 -11.05 11.01
C ARG A 189 -3.70 -10.55 10.05
N GLY A 190 -3.92 -9.25 9.96
CA GLY A 190 -5.02 -8.66 9.22
C GLY A 190 -4.80 -8.66 7.70
N ALA A 191 -3.60 -8.33 7.24
CA ALA A 191 -3.27 -8.33 5.82
C ALA A 191 -2.66 -9.66 5.39
N PHE A 192 -1.50 -10.02 5.96
CA PHE A 192 -0.69 -11.10 5.40
C PHE A 192 -1.23 -12.50 5.68
N LEU A 193 -1.83 -12.75 6.84
CA LEU A 193 -2.48 -14.06 7.11
C LEU A 193 -3.69 -14.26 6.20
N LEU A 194 -4.52 -13.23 6.04
CA LEU A 194 -5.65 -13.26 5.09
C LEU A 194 -5.14 -13.52 3.68
N LEU A 195 -4.13 -12.77 3.25
CA LEU A 195 -3.56 -12.88 1.93
C LEU A 195 -2.98 -14.27 1.65
N LYS A 196 -2.22 -14.85 2.59
CA LYS A 196 -1.76 -16.24 2.49
C LYS A 196 -2.93 -17.22 2.41
N LYS A 197 -3.98 -17.03 3.21
CA LYS A 197 -5.18 -17.88 3.17
C LYS A 197 -5.89 -17.78 1.81
N TYR A 198 -5.99 -16.57 1.25
CA TYR A 198 -6.54 -16.35 -0.08
C TYR A 198 -5.70 -17.05 -1.16
N CYS A 199 -4.38 -16.85 -1.17
CA CYS A 199 -3.50 -17.51 -2.12
C CYS A 199 -3.52 -19.05 -1.98
N LYS A 200 -3.57 -19.57 -0.74
CA LYS A 200 -3.69 -21.00 -0.46
C LYS A 200 -4.97 -21.60 -1.06
N ASN A 201 -6.10 -20.89 -0.97
CA ASN A 201 -7.36 -21.34 -1.57
C ASN A 201 -7.29 -21.47 -3.10
N HIS A 202 -6.38 -20.72 -3.74
CA HIS A 202 -6.15 -20.74 -5.18
C HIS A 202 -4.93 -21.56 -5.60
N ALA A 203 -4.34 -22.33 -4.68
CA ALA A 203 -3.12 -23.12 -4.89
C ALA A 203 -1.90 -22.31 -5.36
N ILE A 204 -1.81 -21.04 -4.96
CA ILE A 204 -0.70 -20.14 -5.28
C ILE A 204 0.24 -20.08 -4.06
N PRO A 205 1.48 -20.58 -4.14
CA PRO A 205 2.47 -20.41 -3.08
C PRO A 205 2.85 -18.93 -2.92
N VAL A 206 3.01 -18.53 -1.65
CA VAL A 206 3.42 -17.18 -1.25
C VAL A 206 4.76 -17.29 -0.55
N VAL A 207 5.72 -16.47 -0.98
CA VAL A 207 7.06 -16.42 -0.40
C VAL A 207 7.42 -15.01 0.04
N PHE A 208 8.21 -14.93 1.10
CA PHE A 208 8.62 -13.68 1.74
C PHE A 208 10.12 -13.47 1.49
N ALA A 209 10.47 -12.38 0.82
CA ALA A 209 11.85 -12.02 0.49
C ALA A 209 12.31 -10.80 1.32
N ASN A 210 13.60 -10.77 1.63
CA ASN A 210 14.29 -9.67 2.33
C ASN A 210 13.61 -9.21 3.64
N ALA A 211 13.00 -10.14 4.38
CA ALA A 211 12.38 -9.84 5.66
C ALA A 211 13.43 -9.67 6.77
N ARG A 212 13.47 -8.49 7.39
CA ARG A 212 14.29 -8.21 8.57
C ARG A 212 13.96 -9.17 9.73
N PRO A 213 14.90 -9.47 10.64
CA PRO A 213 14.71 -10.50 11.67
C PRO A 213 13.55 -10.21 12.64
N ASP A 214 13.31 -8.95 12.94
CA ASP A 214 12.15 -8.46 13.71
C ASP A 214 10.83 -8.80 13.00
N ILE A 215 10.71 -8.47 11.70
CA ILE A 215 9.54 -8.76 10.86
C ILE A 215 9.36 -10.28 10.72
N ARG A 216 10.44 -11.03 10.48
CA ARG A 216 10.41 -12.50 10.39
C ARG A 216 9.88 -13.13 11.67
N SER A 217 10.39 -12.68 12.82
CA SER A 217 9.91 -13.17 14.13
C SER A 217 8.43 -12.86 14.34
N LEU A 218 7.96 -11.70 13.87
CA LEU A 218 6.57 -11.28 13.97
C LEU A 218 5.66 -12.14 13.09
N LEU A 219 6.05 -12.41 11.84
CA LEU A 219 5.31 -13.26 10.92
C LEU A 219 5.22 -14.71 11.42
N LEU A 220 6.31 -15.24 11.97
CA LEU A 220 6.35 -16.58 12.57
C LEU A 220 5.45 -16.66 13.82
N LYS A 221 5.52 -15.68 14.72
CA LYS A 221 4.69 -15.63 15.94
C LYS A 221 3.19 -15.49 15.65
N ASN A 222 2.83 -14.99 14.48
CA ASN A 222 1.44 -14.78 14.07
C ASN A 222 0.93 -15.86 13.09
N ASP A 223 1.65 -16.97 12.95
CA ASP A 223 1.31 -18.09 12.05
C ASP A 223 1.11 -17.69 10.58
N VAL A 224 1.71 -16.56 10.18
CA VAL A 224 1.59 -16.02 8.82
C VAL A 224 2.50 -16.79 7.88
N ALA A 225 3.74 -17.05 8.27
CA ALA A 225 4.73 -17.70 7.41
C ALA A 225 5.36 -18.88 8.15
N SER A 226 5.77 -19.90 7.42
CA SER A 226 6.63 -20.96 7.95
C SER A 226 8.09 -20.62 7.68
N THR A 227 9.02 -21.23 8.42
CA THR A 227 10.47 -20.95 8.24
C THR A 227 10.99 -21.24 6.83
N ALA A 228 10.32 -22.14 6.10
CA ALA A 228 10.60 -22.50 4.71
C ALA A 228 10.11 -21.47 3.67
N ASP A 229 9.21 -20.56 4.05
CA ASP A 229 8.64 -19.56 3.13
C ASP A 229 9.53 -18.30 2.99
N PHE A 230 10.66 -18.25 3.70
CA PHE A 230 11.55 -17.08 3.77
C PHE A 230 12.80 -17.23 2.90
N PHE A 231 13.05 -16.23 2.07
CA PHE A 231 14.22 -16.14 1.20
C PHE A 231 15.05 -14.89 1.51
N PRO A 232 16.39 -14.96 1.40
CA PRO A 232 17.25 -13.80 1.65
C PRO A 232 17.02 -12.68 0.63
N THR A 233 16.80 -13.01 -0.64
CA THR A 233 16.55 -12.05 -1.72
C THR A 233 15.41 -12.50 -2.63
N ALA A 234 14.74 -11.57 -3.30
CA ALA A 234 13.70 -11.90 -4.28
C ALA A 234 14.26 -12.78 -5.41
N GLU A 235 15.50 -12.50 -5.85
CA GLU A 235 16.20 -13.30 -6.85
C GLU A 235 16.39 -14.77 -6.43
N SER A 236 16.72 -15.03 -5.17
CA SER A 236 16.84 -16.41 -4.66
C SER A 236 15.51 -17.16 -4.65
N ALA A 237 14.40 -16.44 -4.42
CA ALA A 237 13.07 -17.00 -4.52
C ALA A 237 12.72 -17.32 -5.98
N PHE A 238 13.04 -16.43 -6.92
CA PHE A 238 12.85 -16.70 -8.35
C PHE A 238 13.66 -17.92 -8.80
N ALA A 239 14.93 -18.02 -8.41
CA ALA A 239 15.79 -19.15 -8.76
C ALA A 239 15.24 -20.50 -8.27
N PHE A 240 14.66 -20.55 -7.06
CA PHE A 240 14.10 -21.78 -6.48
C PHE A 240 12.85 -22.28 -7.20
N TYR A 241 11.98 -21.37 -7.67
CA TYR A 241 10.74 -21.74 -8.37
C TYR A 241 10.90 -21.90 -9.88
N LEU A 242 12.01 -21.44 -10.45
CA LEU A 242 12.31 -21.52 -11.88
C LEU A 242 13.29 -22.65 -12.25
N SER A 243 13.90 -23.31 -11.25
CA SER A 243 14.76 -24.50 -11.43
C SER A 243 13.95 -25.78 -11.54
#